data_AF-A0A4V2YGD9-F1
#
_entry.id   AF-A0A4V2YGD9-F1
#
_cell.length_a   1.000
_cell.length_b   1.000
_cell.length_c   1.000
_cell.angle_alpha   90.00
_cell.angle_beta   90.00
_cell.angle_gamma   90.00
#
_symmetry.space_group_name_H-M   'P 1'
#
loop_
_entity.id
_entity.type
_entity.pdbx_description
1 polymer ?
#
loop_
_entity_poly.entity_id
_entity_poly.type
_entity_poly.pdbx_seq_one_letter_code
_entity_poly.pdbx_strand_id
1 'polypeptide(L)'
;MPGRYELIPVTAAPEFDEEAGRRFVEDWPEFIFHDLGVRKYSDRRAEYFWEWEFYLVSGDRRLIAGCWGVPIAWDGTVGDLPGGFTDSLARAATSYAEGVAPNTFVLMAAAVRNDEQGQGHAGRVITAVRQRAIDGGLPQVIAPVRPTLLEIDRAADRGVYREPNIWMRHH
;
A
#
# COMPACT_ATOMS: atom_id res chain seq x y z
N MET A 1 -15.39 -4.23 25.05
CA MET A 1 -15.83 -3.63 23.79
C MET A 1 -14.63 -3.64 22.85
N PRO A 2 -14.68 -4.28 21.66
CA PRO A 2 -13.58 -4.11 20.70
C PRO A 2 -13.41 -2.62 20.43
N GLY A 3 -12.16 -2.13 20.44
CA GLY A 3 -11.87 -0.72 20.17
C GLY A 3 -12.50 -0.30 18.84
N ARG A 4 -13.11 0.89 18.82
CA ARG A 4 -13.54 1.51 17.56
C ARG A 4 -12.27 1.91 16.79
N TYR A 5 -12.23 1.66 15.49
CA TYR A 5 -11.15 2.10 14.61
C TYR A 5 -11.77 2.84 13.43
N GLU A 6 -11.06 3.84 12.94
CA GLU A 6 -11.50 4.71 11.87
C GLU A 6 -10.36 4.92 10.87
N LEU A 7 -10.70 4.84 9.59
CA LEU A 7 -9.79 5.17 8.50
C LEU A 7 -10.08 6.60 8.06
N ILE A 8 -9.10 7.48 8.20
CA ILE A 8 -9.23 8.90 7.89
C ILE A 8 -8.24 9.32 6.80
N PRO A 9 -8.63 10.17 5.84
CA PRO A 9 -7.68 10.75 4.89
C PRO A 9 -6.59 11.52 5.63
N VAL A 10 -5.34 11.41 5.17
CA VAL A 10 -4.20 12.16 5.76
C VAL A 10 -4.48 13.66 5.79
N THR A 11 -5.08 14.19 4.72
CA THR A 11 -5.44 15.61 4.61
C THR A 11 -6.46 16.09 5.65
N ALA A 12 -7.21 15.17 6.26
CA ALA A 12 -8.19 15.48 7.30
C ALA A 12 -7.60 15.38 8.72
N ALA A 13 -6.35 14.92 8.87
CA ALA A 13 -5.72 14.72 10.18
C ALA A 13 -4.21 15.04 10.18
N PRO A 14 -3.82 16.26 9.80
CA PRO A 14 -2.42 16.69 9.73
C PRO A 14 -1.70 16.63 11.09
N GLU A 15 -2.45 16.59 12.21
CA GLU A 15 -1.89 16.40 13.55
C GLU A 15 -1.10 15.08 13.72
N PHE A 16 -1.32 14.09 12.85
CA PHE A 16 -0.62 12.81 12.90
C PHE A 16 0.65 12.77 12.04
N ASP A 17 0.89 13.76 11.17
CA ASP A 17 1.97 13.70 10.17
C ASP A 17 3.37 13.60 10.79
N GLU A 18 3.62 14.33 11.87
CA GLU A 18 4.91 14.29 12.57
C GLU A 18 5.14 12.95 13.29
N GLU A 19 4.09 12.37 13.88
CA GLU A 19 4.18 11.05 14.51
C GLU A 19 4.34 9.95 13.46
N ALA A 20 3.53 10.00 12.39
CA ALA A 20 3.59 9.08 11.26
C ALA A 20 4.97 9.11 10.61
N GLY A 21 5.50 10.30 10.31
CA GLY A 21 6.84 10.46 9.74
C GLY A 21 7.92 9.81 10.60
N ARG A 22 7.90 9.98 11.92
CA ARG A 22 8.90 9.35 12.81
C ARG A 22 8.74 7.83 12.87
N ARG A 23 7.51 7.36 13.10
CA ARG A 23 7.24 5.94 13.39
C ARG A 23 7.29 5.07 12.15
N PHE A 24 6.85 5.61 11.02
CA PHE A 24 6.79 4.85 9.78
C PHE A 24 8.09 4.99 8.99
N VAL A 25 8.84 6.10 9.03
CA VAL A 25 10.18 6.10 8.39
C VAL A 25 11.12 5.06 9.00
N GLU A 26 11.03 4.79 10.31
CA GLU A 26 11.82 3.74 10.99
C GLU A 26 11.43 2.31 10.57
N ASP A 27 10.16 2.08 10.22
CA ASP A 27 9.60 0.75 9.89
C ASP A 27 9.50 0.48 8.38
N TRP A 28 9.65 1.51 7.56
CA TRP A 28 9.57 1.37 6.12
C TRP A 28 10.91 0.84 5.64
N PRO A 29 10.93 -0.36 5.04
CA PRO A 29 12.17 -0.92 4.53
C PRO A 29 12.85 0.07 3.59
N GLU A 30 14.19 0.15 3.65
CA GLU A 30 14.98 1.03 2.79
C GLU A 30 14.57 0.93 1.31
N PHE A 31 14.12 -0.24 0.84
CA PHE A 31 13.67 -0.43 -0.55
C PHE A 31 12.52 0.48 -0.97
N ILE A 32 11.60 0.89 -0.08
CA ILE A 32 10.51 1.80 -0.47
C ILE A 32 11.07 3.20 -0.77
N PHE A 33 12.16 3.59 -0.09
CA PHE A 33 12.84 4.86 -0.29
C PHE A 33 13.97 4.79 -1.34
N HIS A 34 14.55 3.61 -1.57
CA HIS A 34 15.72 3.38 -2.44
C HIS A 34 15.38 2.83 -3.82
N ASP A 35 14.15 2.38 -4.08
CA ASP A 35 13.76 2.01 -5.43
C ASP A 35 13.69 3.30 -6.28
N LEU A 36 14.71 3.49 -7.12
CA LEU A 36 14.91 4.68 -7.98
C LEU A 36 13.69 4.97 -8.87
N GLY A 37 12.84 3.98 -9.12
CA GLY A 37 11.55 4.16 -9.80
C GLY A 37 10.52 4.95 -8.99
N VAL A 38 10.53 4.84 -7.65
CA VAL A 38 9.54 5.49 -6.77
C VAL A 38 9.75 6.99 -6.69
N ARG A 39 11.00 7.47 -6.66
CA ARG A 39 11.29 8.92 -6.70
C ARG A 39 10.74 9.59 -7.95
N LYS A 40 10.77 8.92 -9.11
CA LYS A 40 10.28 9.47 -10.39
C LYS A 40 8.78 9.74 -10.37
N TYR A 41 8.02 9.02 -9.55
CA TYR A 41 6.56 9.13 -9.48
C TYR A 41 6.06 9.60 -8.11
N SER A 42 6.94 9.87 -7.14
CA SER A 42 6.55 10.33 -5.80
C SER A 42 5.81 11.66 -5.85
N ASP A 43 6.29 12.61 -6.65
CA ASP A 43 5.63 13.92 -6.82
C ASP A 43 4.27 13.76 -7.51
N ARG A 44 4.20 12.90 -8.54
CA ARG A 44 2.94 12.59 -9.24
C ARG A 44 1.95 11.84 -8.37
N ARG A 45 2.41 11.01 -7.43
CA ARG A 45 1.55 10.37 -6.43
C ARG A 45 0.89 11.44 -5.56
N ALA A 46 1.70 12.34 -5.00
CA ALA A 46 1.21 13.41 -4.16
C ALA A 46 0.30 14.38 -4.94
N GLU A 47 0.51 14.55 -6.24
CA GLU A 47 -0.34 15.40 -7.09
C GLU A 47 -1.66 14.72 -7.49
N TYR A 48 -1.61 13.49 -7.99
CA TYR A 48 -2.77 12.82 -8.62
C TYR A 48 -3.58 11.96 -7.65
N PHE A 49 -2.94 11.44 -6.60
CA PHE A 49 -3.50 10.38 -5.76
C PHE A 49 -3.47 10.70 -4.27
N TRP A 50 -3.39 11.99 -3.90
CA TRP A 50 -3.40 12.43 -2.49
C TRP A 50 -4.65 11.97 -1.72
N GLU A 51 -5.78 11.77 -2.40
CA GLU A 51 -7.02 11.27 -1.80
C GLU A 51 -6.94 9.82 -1.33
N TRP A 52 -5.90 9.09 -1.76
CA TRP A 52 -5.68 7.67 -1.49
C TRP A 52 -4.58 7.42 -0.44
N GLU A 53 -4.31 8.40 0.41
CA GLU A 53 -3.43 8.30 1.57
C GLU A 53 -4.26 8.39 2.86
N PHE A 54 -4.10 7.42 3.77
CA PHE A 54 -4.93 7.29 4.97
C PHE A 54 -4.15 6.94 6.24
N TYR A 55 -4.70 7.37 7.37
CA TYR A 55 -4.36 6.88 8.70
C TYR A 55 -5.47 5.96 9.23
N LEU A 56 -5.08 4.88 9.90
CA LEU A 56 -5.96 4.13 10.78
C LEU A 56 -5.75 4.63 12.20
N VAL A 57 -6.84 5.06 12.83
CA VAL A 57 -6.82 5.65 14.17
C VAL A 57 -7.82 4.91 15.06
N SER A 58 -7.47 4.67 16.32
CA SER A 58 -8.40 4.09 17.30
C SER A 58 -9.34 5.16 17.89
N GLY A 59 -10.40 4.71 18.58
CA GLY A 59 -11.45 5.59 19.11
C GLY A 59 -11.00 6.60 20.16
N ASP A 60 -9.83 6.40 20.78
CA ASP A 60 -9.12 7.34 21.66
C ASP A 60 -8.18 8.29 20.89
N ARG A 61 -8.33 8.37 19.56
CA ARG A 61 -7.53 9.17 18.62
C ARG A 61 -6.05 8.80 18.57
N ARG A 62 -5.74 7.51 18.72
CA ARG A 62 -4.36 7.03 18.63
C ARG A 62 -4.03 6.57 17.22
N LEU A 63 -2.89 7.01 16.70
CA LEU A 63 -2.39 6.54 15.41
C LEU A 63 -1.99 5.05 15.51
N ILE A 64 -2.61 4.20 14.69
CA ILE A 64 -2.38 2.76 14.66
C ILE A 64 -1.57 2.36 13.43
N ALA A 65 -1.92 2.92 12.27
CA ALA A 65 -1.28 2.58 11.00
C ALA A 65 -1.36 3.72 10.00
N GLY A 66 -0.44 3.72 9.03
CA GLY A 66 -0.50 4.53 7.82
C GLY A 66 -0.55 3.63 6.60
N CYS A 67 -1.33 4.00 5.59
CA CYS A 67 -1.40 3.27 4.34
C CYS A 67 -1.70 4.18 3.16
N TRP A 68 -1.24 3.79 1.98
CA TRP A 68 -1.59 4.46 0.74
C TRP A 68 -1.62 3.50 -0.42
N GLY A 69 -2.26 3.95 -1.50
CA GLY A 69 -2.32 3.20 -2.73
C GLY A 69 -2.61 4.06 -3.93
N VAL A 70 -2.82 3.41 -5.08
CA VAL A 70 -3.17 4.09 -6.32
C VAL A 70 -4.29 3.35 -7.04
N PRO A 71 -5.19 4.08 -7.72
CA PRO A 71 -6.21 3.47 -8.55
C PRO A 71 -5.63 3.09 -9.93
N ILE A 72 -6.06 1.95 -10.47
CA ILE A 72 -5.77 1.51 -11.84
C ILE A 72 -7.05 0.98 -12.51
N ALA A 73 -7.06 0.97 -13.85
CA ALA A 73 -7.92 0.07 -14.60
C ALA A 73 -7.27 -1.31 -14.63
N TRP A 74 -8.01 -2.38 -14.33
CA TRP A 74 -7.59 -3.78 -14.43
C TRP A 74 -8.75 -4.63 -14.95
N ASP A 75 -8.48 -5.57 -15.85
CA ASP A 75 -9.51 -6.41 -16.46
C ASP A 75 -9.94 -7.61 -15.59
N GLY A 76 -9.28 -7.82 -14.45
CA GLY A 76 -9.56 -8.89 -13.51
C GLY A 76 -8.79 -10.19 -13.77
N THR A 77 -7.95 -10.24 -14.81
CA THR A 77 -7.14 -11.40 -15.19
C THR A 77 -5.72 -11.33 -14.64
N VAL A 78 -5.08 -12.48 -14.46
CA VAL A 78 -3.66 -12.55 -14.04
C VAL A 78 -2.74 -11.96 -15.11
N GLY A 79 -3.09 -12.08 -16.39
CA GLY A 79 -2.27 -11.59 -17.50
C GLY A 79 -2.18 -10.06 -17.59
N ASP A 80 -3.17 -9.35 -17.04
CA ASP A 80 -3.22 -7.89 -16.97
C ASP A 80 -2.73 -7.33 -15.62
N LEU A 81 -2.28 -8.17 -14.68
CA LEU A 81 -1.70 -7.67 -13.44
C LEU A 81 -0.40 -6.89 -13.74
N PRO A 82 -0.16 -5.75 -13.09
CA PRO A 82 1.10 -5.04 -13.23
C PRO A 82 2.29 -5.92 -12.81
N GLY A 83 3.48 -5.58 -13.30
CA GLY A 83 4.75 -6.23 -12.95
C GLY A 83 5.24 -5.95 -11.52
N GLY A 84 4.37 -5.53 -10.59
CA GLY A 84 4.68 -5.23 -9.20
C GLY A 84 4.49 -3.76 -8.83
N PHE A 85 5.19 -3.30 -7.79
CA PHE A 85 5.03 -1.97 -7.20
C PHE A 85 5.28 -0.84 -8.22
N THR A 86 6.47 -0.80 -8.82
CA THR A 86 6.87 0.28 -9.74
C THR A 86 5.99 0.34 -10.98
N ASP A 87 5.60 -0.81 -11.53
CA ASP A 87 4.73 -0.90 -12.70
C ASP A 87 3.29 -0.45 -12.38
N SER A 88 2.79 -0.76 -11.18
CA SER A 88 1.48 -0.27 -10.72
C SER A 88 1.42 1.25 -10.66
N LEU A 89 2.47 1.87 -10.09
CA LEU A 89 2.54 3.32 -9.97
C LEU A 89 2.69 4.00 -11.34
N ALA A 90 3.49 3.42 -12.24
CA ALA A 90 3.62 3.89 -13.61
C ALA A 90 2.29 3.78 -14.37
N ARG A 91 1.62 2.62 -14.31
CA ARG A 91 0.30 2.39 -14.92
C ARG A 91 -0.73 3.37 -14.41
N ALA A 92 -0.81 3.59 -13.10
CA ALA A 92 -1.73 4.55 -12.49
C ALA A 92 -1.48 5.97 -13.03
N ALA A 93 -0.22 6.43 -13.01
CA ALA A 93 0.13 7.78 -13.47
C ALA A 93 -0.17 7.99 -14.96
N THR A 94 0.15 7.00 -15.81
CA THR A 94 -0.17 7.07 -17.25
C THR A 94 -1.67 7.07 -17.49
N SER A 95 -2.41 6.15 -16.84
CA SER A 95 -3.87 6.04 -16.98
C SER A 95 -4.58 7.34 -16.56
N TYR A 96 -4.13 7.95 -15.46
CA TYR A 96 -4.64 9.24 -15.00
C TYR A 96 -4.40 10.35 -16.04
N ALA A 97 -3.18 10.45 -16.55
CA ALA A 97 -2.83 11.45 -17.56
C ALA A 97 -3.62 11.27 -18.88
N GLU A 98 -4.01 10.03 -19.20
CA GLU A 98 -4.81 9.69 -20.38
C GLU A 98 -6.32 9.73 -20.13
N GLY A 99 -6.77 10.01 -18.90
CA GLY A 99 -8.19 10.07 -18.55
C GLY A 99 -8.88 8.70 -18.50
N VAL A 100 -8.12 7.61 -18.33
CA VAL A 100 -8.66 6.25 -18.22
C VAL A 100 -9.30 6.08 -16.85
N ALA A 101 -10.58 5.71 -16.83
CA ALA A 101 -11.32 5.49 -15.60
C ALA A 101 -10.83 4.23 -14.85
N PRO A 102 -10.39 4.35 -13.59
CA PRO A 102 -9.96 3.20 -12.81
C PRO A 102 -11.15 2.39 -12.27
N ASN A 103 -10.91 1.11 -11.99
CA ASN A 103 -11.90 0.20 -11.40
C ASN A 103 -11.31 -0.65 -10.25
N THR A 104 -10.02 -0.49 -9.97
CA THR A 104 -9.27 -1.31 -9.03
C THR A 104 -8.36 -0.43 -8.21
N PHE A 105 -8.37 -0.63 -6.90
CA PHE A 105 -7.42 -0.02 -5.99
C PHE A 105 -6.22 -0.94 -5.78
N VAL A 106 -5.02 -0.41 -5.95
CA VAL A 106 -3.77 -1.10 -5.61
C VAL A 106 -3.30 -0.58 -4.26
N LEU A 107 -3.35 -1.42 -3.22
CA LEU A 107 -2.75 -1.11 -1.92
C LEU A 107 -1.23 -1.22 -2.07
N MET A 108 -0.57 -0.06 -2.15
CA MET A 108 0.87 0.01 -2.42
C MET A 108 1.68 -0.23 -1.16
N ALA A 109 1.23 0.34 -0.04
CA ALA A 109 1.90 0.17 1.24
C ALA A 109 0.94 0.34 2.41
N ALA A 110 1.19 -0.42 3.47
CA ALA A 110 0.55 -0.30 4.77
C ALA A 110 1.56 -0.62 5.86
N ALA A 111 1.66 0.23 6.86
CA ALA A 111 2.54 0.05 8.00
C ALA A 111 1.75 0.19 9.30
N VAL A 112 1.88 -0.79 10.18
CA VAL A 112 1.30 -0.79 11.51
C VAL A 112 2.40 -0.44 12.49
N ARG A 113 2.10 0.46 13.43
CA ARG A 113 3.01 0.87 14.49
C ARG A 113 3.58 -0.34 15.23
N ASN A 114 4.89 -0.36 15.49
CA ASN A 114 5.58 -1.51 16.08
C ASN A 114 4.96 -2.08 17.37
N ASP A 115 4.60 -1.21 18.31
CA ASP A 115 3.97 -1.59 19.58
C ASP A 115 2.46 -1.84 19.46
N GLU A 116 1.92 -1.88 18.23
CA GLU A 116 0.59 -2.39 17.87
C GLU A 116 0.64 -3.72 17.09
N GLN A 117 1.83 -4.26 16.82
CA GLN A 117 1.93 -5.51 16.06
C GLN A 117 1.33 -6.71 16.81
N GLY A 118 0.95 -7.76 16.06
CA GLY A 118 0.36 -8.98 16.61
C GLY A 118 -1.10 -8.87 17.05
N GLN A 119 -1.73 -7.69 16.93
CA GLN A 119 -3.11 -7.44 17.36
C GLN A 119 -4.15 -7.49 16.23
N GLY A 120 -3.75 -7.94 15.03
CA GLY A 120 -4.61 -8.05 13.86
C GLY A 120 -4.89 -6.74 13.12
N HIS A 121 -4.20 -5.64 13.45
CA HIS A 121 -4.44 -4.33 12.81
C HIS A 121 -4.10 -4.31 11.32
N ALA A 122 -3.15 -5.12 10.85
CA ALA A 122 -2.88 -5.24 9.41
C ALA A 122 -4.14 -5.66 8.64
N GLY A 123 -4.87 -6.66 9.16
CA GLY A 123 -6.16 -7.08 8.61
C GLY A 123 -7.24 -5.99 8.71
N ARG A 124 -7.23 -5.20 9.80
CA ARG A 124 -8.14 -4.05 9.95
C ARG A 124 -7.88 -2.96 8.91
N VAL A 125 -6.61 -2.61 8.67
CA VAL A 125 -6.21 -1.64 7.64
C VAL A 125 -6.70 -2.11 6.28
N ILE A 126 -6.40 -3.35 5.89
CA ILE A 126 -6.82 -3.90 4.59
C ILE A 126 -8.34 -3.88 4.45
N THR A 127 -9.07 -4.29 5.50
CA THR A 127 -10.55 -4.29 5.50
C THR A 127 -11.10 -2.87 5.34
N ALA A 128 -10.56 -1.91 6.10
CA ALA A 128 -11.04 -0.53 6.08
C ALA A 128 -10.73 0.16 4.75
N VAL A 129 -9.52 -0.02 4.22
CA VAL A 129 -9.12 0.53 2.92
C VAL A 129 -9.95 -0.08 1.80
N ARG A 130 -10.25 -1.38 1.86
CA ARG A 130 -11.16 -2.00 0.90
C ARG A 130 -12.54 -1.38 0.93
N GLN A 131 -13.12 -1.18 2.11
CA GLN A 131 -14.43 -0.54 2.21
C GLN A 131 -14.38 0.88 1.62
N ARG A 132 -13.33 1.65 1.94
CA ARG A 132 -13.11 2.98 1.39
C ARG A 132 -12.97 2.98 -0.13
N ALA A 133 -12.26 2.01 -0.70
CA ALA A 133 -12.12 1.84 -2.15
C ALA A 133 -13.48 1.57 -2.82
N ILE A 134 -14.27 0.64 -2.26
CA ILE A 134 -15.60 0.29 -2.76
C ILE A 134 -16.53 1.50 -2.71
N ASP A 135 -16.57 2.21 -1.58
CA ASP A 135 -17.38 3.42 -1.41
C ASP A 135 -16.94 4.53 -2.37
N GLY A 136 -15.66 4.55 -2.76
CA GLY A 136 -15.08 5.43 -3.78
C GLY A 136 -15.24 4.94 -5.22
N GLY A 137 -16.01 3.88 -5.48
CA GLY A 137 -16.28 3.37 -6.83
C GLY A 137 -15.22 2.42 -7.41
N LEU A 138 -14.28 1.94 -6.59
CA LEU A 138 -13.27 0.96 -6.97
C LEU A 138 -13.66 -0.42 -6.40
N PRO A 139 -14.41 -1.24 -7.15
CA PRO A 139 -14.96 -2.50 -6.66
C PRO A 139 -13.91 -3.59 -6.36
N GLN A 140 -12.66 -3.40 -6.78
CA GLN A 140 -11.61 -4.41 -6.66
C GLN A 140 -10.42 -3.84 -5.89
N VAL A 141 -9.80 -4.69 -5.07
CA VAL A 141 -8.58 -4.36 -4.34
C VAL A 141 -7.52 -5.44 -4.56
N ILE A 142 -6.34 -5.01 -4.99
CA ILE A 142 -5.17 -5.85 -5.14
C ILE A 142 -3.99 -5.25 -4.37
N ALA A 143 -3.03 -6.09 -3.97
CA ALA A 143 -1.79 -5.63 -3.36
C ALA A 143 -0.60 -6.42 -3.92
N PRO A 144 0.44 -5.77 -4.46
CA PRO A 144 1.69 -6.43 -4.77
C PRO A 144 2.38 -6.77 -3.46
N VAL A 145 2.66 -8.03 -3.23
CA VAL A 145 3.43 -8.48 -2.06
C VAL A 145 4.77 -9.04 -2.51
N ARG A 146 5.82 -8.66 -1.78
CA ARG A 146 7.16 -9.23 -1.94
C ARG A 146 7.37 -10.27 -0.84
N PRO A 147 7.10 -11.55 -1.09
CA PRO A 147 7.58 -12.59 -0.20
C PRO A 147 9.10 -12.69 -0.33
N THR A 148 9.82 -12.69 0.79
CA THR A 148 11.25 -12.95 0.80
C THR A 148 11.47 -14.45 0.64
N LEU A 149 11.69 -14.93 -0.59
CA LEU A 149 12.13 -16.30 -0.82
C LEU A 149 13.63 -16.29 -1.14
N LEU A 150 14.43 -16.65 -0.14
CA LEU A 150 15.85 -16.90 -0.32
C LEU A 150 16.04 -18.39 -0.60
N GLU A 151 16.35 -18.75 -1.85
CA GLU A 151 16.76 -20.10 -2.19
C GLU A 151 18.24 -20.27 -1.81
N ILE A 152 18.53 -21.15 -0.85
CA ILE A 152 19.91 -21.44 -0.43
C ILE A 152 20.32 -22.79 -0.99
N ASP A 153 21.29 -22.78 -1.92
CA ASP A 153 22.03 -23.97 -2.30
C ASP A 153 23.23 -24.13 -1.36
N ARG A 154 23.09 -25.04 -0.40
CA ARG A 154 24.13 -25.33 0.59
C ARG A 154 25.32 -26.10 0.02
N ALA A 155 25.13 -26.82 -1.10
CA ALA A 155 26.22 -27.56 -1.73
C ALA A 155 27.11 -26.63 -2.57
N ALA A 156 26.52 -25.57 -3.14
CA ALA A 156 27.23 -24.56 -3.92
C ALA A 156 27.68 -23.33 -3.12
N ASP A 157 27.35 -23.24 -1.82
CA ASP A 157 27.54 -22.05 -0.97
C ASP A 157 26.98 -20.76 -1.59
N ARG A 158 25.76 -20.85 -2.15
CA ARG A 158 25.10 -19.73 -2.86
C ARG A 158 23.68 -19.53 -2.36
N GLY A 159 23.37 -18.27 -2.05
CA GLY A 159 21.99 -17.80 -1.94
C GLY A 159 21.55 -17.17 -3.26
N VAL A 160 20.42 -17.62 -3.80
CA VAL A 160 19.73 -16.96 -4.92
C VAL A 160 18.51 -16.26 -4.35
N TYR A 161 18.51 -14.94 -4.45
CA TYR A 161 17.33 -14.13 -4.19
C TYR A 161 16.48 -14.09 -5.45
N ARG A 162 15.25 -14.60 -5.37
CA ARG A 162 14.24 -14.43 -6.43
C ARG A 162 13.14 -13.53 -5.88
N GLU A 163 12.78 -12.50 -6.63
CA GLU A 163 11.59 -11.67 -6.37
C GLU A 163 10.43 -12.19 -7.21
N PRO A 164 9.60 -13.14 -6.70
CA PRO A 164 8.33 -13.41 -7.35
C PRO A 164 7.37 -12.26 -7.04
N ASN A 165 6.83 -11.63 -8.09
CA ASN A 165 5.70 -10.71 -7.93
C ASN A 165 4.47 -11.52 -7.55
N ILE A 166 4.13 -11.57 -6.25
CA ILE A 166 2.91 -12.20 -5.77
C ILE A 166 1.84 -11.12 -5.59
N TRP A 167 0.61 -11.46 -5.94
CA TRP A 167 -0.54 -10.57 -5.82
C TRP A 167 -1.58 -11.16 -4.88
N MET A 168 -2.03 -10.36 -3.91
CA MET A 168 -3.21 -10.69 -3.11
C MET A 168 -4.42 -9.97 -3.66
N ARG A 169 -5.50 -10.71 -3.96
CA ARG A 169 -6.80 -10.15 -4.31
C ARG A 169 -7.72 -10.26 -3.10
N HIS A 170 -8.31 -9.14 -2.68
CA HIS A 170 -9.33 -9.17 -1.65
C HIS A 170 -10.72 -9.18 -2.30
N HIS A 171 -11.50 -10.22 -2.00
CA HIS A 171 -12.90 -10.33 -2.43
C HIS A 171 -13.82 -9.51 -1.54
#